data_AF-A0A0N4XHL9-F1
#
_entry.id   AF-A0A0N4XHL9-F1
#
_cell.length_a   1.000
_cell.length_b   1.000
_cell.length_c   1.000
_cell.angle_alpha   90.00
_cell.angle_beta   90.00
_cell.angle_gamma   90.00
#
_symmetry.space_group_name_H-M   'P 1'
#
loop_
_entity.id
_entity.type
_entity.pdbx_description
1 polymer ?
#
loop_
_entity_poly.entity_id
_entity_poly.type
_entity_poly.pdbx_seq_one_letter_code
_entity_poly.pdbx_strand_id
1 'polypeptide(L)'
;MGSVPEIDESKESGAVIVDEKISKWNPNVVLEANGPMSAFIVIDKKSGDLNEVIKRVVVDLKLPPGEDYGLIFEEPKAFLTATNLSRVTHGFMLTVTAAPRHYVQRIHAALSNRTDFANIEWALGSLESFASDECFVSCFYSLSSIQLLYDLLADEKIESFEIRSLVLSEVPPQSLIRHLEKSDERVALAALSLMNALHEKSDADSREQIVKVRNLFYFVFQFQNVSMLF
;
A
#
# COMPACT_ATOMS: atom_id res chain seq x y z
N MET A 1 -22.57 -41.46 23.82
CA MET A 1 -21.77 -40.29 24.21
C MET A 1 -21.61 -39.45 22.96
N GLY A 2 -22.26 -38.29 22.91
CA GLY A 2 -22.19 -37.39 21.76
C GLY A 2 -20.77 -36.85 21.63
N SER A 3 -20.20 -36.99 20.44
CA SER A 3 -18.96 -36.34 20.03
C SER A 3 -19.13 -34.82 20.23
N VAL A 4 -18.29 -34.24 21.08
CA VAL A 4 -18.14 -32.79 21.19
C VAL A 4 -17.67 -32.30 19.81
N PRO A 5 -18.34 -31.33 19.18
CA PRO A 5 -17.86 -30.78 17.92
C PRO A 5 -16.49 -30.13 18.18
N GLU A 6 -15.47 -30.66 17.52
CA GLU A 6 -14.12 -30.13 17.54
C GLU A 6 -14.18 -28.72 16.93
N ILE A 7 -14.04 -27.70 17.77
CA ILE A 7 -14.01 -26.31 17.31
C ILE A 7 -12.69 -26.14 16.57
N ASP A 8 -12.75 -26.09 15.25
CA ASP A 8 -11.58 -25.86 14.41
C ASP A 8 -11.19 -24.38 14.54
N GLU A 9 -10.35 -24.06 15.53
CA GLU A 9 -9.81 -22.71 15.80
C GLU A 9 -9.07 -22.08 14.62
N SER A 10 -8.84 -22.82 13.53
CA SER A 10 -8.22 -22.29 12.31
C SER A 10 -9.19 -21.64 11.33
N LYS A 11 -10.50 -21.82 11.51
CA LYS A 11 -11.53 -21.25 10.62
C LYS A 11 -12.19 -20.06 11.27
N GLU A 12 -11.99 -18.90 10.69
CA GLU A 12 -12.63 -17.67 11.13
C GLU A 12 -13.78 -17.32 10.21
N SER A 13 -14.92 -16.94 10.79
CA SER A 13 -16.08 -16.44 10.06
C SER A 13 -16.16 -14.92 10.18
N GLY A 14 -16.52 -14.25 9.09
CA GLY A 14 -16.62 -12.81 9.04
C GLY A 14 -17.42 -12.33 7.84
N ALA A 15 -17.45 -11.01 7.67
CA ALA A 15 -18.15 -10.35 6.58
C ALA A 15 -17.15 -9.74 5.58
N VAL A 16 -17.51 -9.77 4.30
CA VAL A 16 -16.84 -9.03 3.24
C VAL A 16 -17.83 -8.05 2.64
N ILE A 17 -17.39 -6.82 2.43
CA ILE A 17 -18.17 -5.72 1.85
C ILE A 17 -17.55 -5.30 0.52
N VAL A 18 -18.35 -4.92 -0.47
CA VAL A 18 -17.87 -4.42 -1.76
C VAL A 18 -17.37 -2.99 -1.63
N ASP A 19 -16.16 -2.71 -2.13
CA ASP A 19 -15.68 -1.33 -2.34
C ASP A 19 -16.52 -0.65 -3.44
N GLU A 20 -17.36 0.31 -3.06
CA GLU A 20 -18.15 1.10 -4.02
C GLU A 20 -17.27 1.84 -5.04
N LYS A 21 -16.00 2.08 -4.71
CA LYS A 21 -15.01 2.74 -5.57
C LYS A 21 -14.15 1.74 -6.33
N ILE A 22 -14.50 0.46 -6.36
CA ILE A 22 -13.74 -0.57 -7.10
C ILE A 22 -13.51 -0.21 -8.57
N SER A 23 -14.52 0.38 -9.23
CA SER A 23 -14.43 0.83 -10.62
C SER A 23 -13.45 2.00 -10.82
N LYS A 24 -13.16 2.76 -9.75
CA LYS A 24 -12.09 3.75 -9.77
C LYS A 24 -10.75 3.06 -9.91
N TRP A 25 -10.53 1.91 -9.28
CA TRP A 25 -9.25 1.21 -9.34
C TRP A 25 -9.13 0.31 -10.57
N ASN A 26 -10.21 -0.40 -10.91
CA ASN A 26 -10.31 -1.22 -12.11
C ASN A 26 -11.55 -0.83 -12.94
N PRO A 27 -11.39 -0.04 -14.02
CA PRO A 27 -12.50 0.41 -14.86
C PRO A 27 -13.31 -0.71 -15.52
N ASN A 28 -12.75 -1.92 -15.63
CA ASN A 28 -13.45 -3.07 -16.21
C ASN A 28 -14.50 -3.66 -15.25
N VAL A 29 -14.40 -3.35 -13.96
CA VAL A 29 -15.36 -3.81 -12.96
C VAL A 29 -16.55 -2.88 -12.95
N VAL A 30 -17.70 -3.38 -13.43
CA VAL A 30 -18.99 -2.68 -13.37
C VAL A 30 -19.89 -3.40 -12.37
N LEU A 31 -20.26 -2.72 -11.29
CA LEU A 31 -21.15 -3.26 -10.27
C LEU A 31 -22.61 -3.22 -10.76
N GLU A 32 -23.35 -4.31 -10.52
CA GLU A 32 -24.78 -4.34 -10.79
C GLU A 32 -25.53 -3.44 -9.79
N ALA A 33 -26.46 -2.61 -10.28
CA ALA A 33 -27.17 -1.63 -9.46
C ALA A 33 -27.95 -2.23 -8.26
N ASN A 34 -28.34 -3.51 -8.35
CA ASN A 34 -29.02 -4.26 -7.28
C ASN A 34 -28.21 -5.50 -6.85
N GLY A 35 -26.90 -5.48 -7.08
CA GLY A 35 -26.01 -6.56 -6.67
C GLY A 35 -25.87 -6.66 -5.14
N PRO A 36 -25.57 -7.85 -4.60
CA PRO A 36 -25.22 -7.99 -3.19
C PRO A 36 -23.95 -7.19 -2.87
N MET A 37 -24.04 -6.30 -1.88
CA MET A 37 -22.91 -5.45 -1.46
C MET A 37 -22.13 -6.04 -0.28
N SER A 38 -22.59 -7.15 0.29
CA SER A 38 -21.91 -7.83 1.39
C SER A 38 -22.21 -9.33 1.40
N ALA A 39 -21.25 -10.13 1.83
CA ALA A 39 -21.37 -11.57 1.98
C ALA A 39 -20.67 -12.05 3.25
N PHE A 40 -21.19 -13.12 3.85
CA PHE A 40 -20.51 -13.82 4.94
C PHE A 40 -19.62 -14.91 4.38
N ILE A 41 -18.37 -14.94 4.82
CA ILE A 41 -17.39 -15.94 4.38
C ILE A 41 -16.67 -16.56 5.57
N VAL A 42 -16.06 -17.71 5.32
CA VAL A 42 -15.20 -18.41 6.27
C VAL A 42 -13.80 -18.50 5.65
N ILE A 43 -12.81 -18.01 6.38
CA ILE A 43 -11.39 -18.07 5.99
C ILE A 43 -10.72 -19.17 6.79
N ASP A 44 -10.11 -20.12 6.09
CA ASP A 44 -9.25 -21.15 6.67
C ASP A 44 -7.81 -20.64 6.76
N LYS A 45 -7.36 -20.38 7.98
CA LYS A 45 -6.00 -19.88 8.25
C LYS A 45 -4.91 -20.91 7.98
N LYS A 46 -5.23 -22.22 8.03
CA LYS A 46 -4.25 -23.30 7.82
C LYS A 46 -4.01 -23.53 6.34
N SER A 47 -5.05 -23.45 5.51
CA SER A 47 -4.89 -23.64 4.06
C SER A 47 -4.07 -22.50 3.44
N GLY A 48 -4.28 -21.27 3.92
CA GLY A 48 -3.62 -20.07 3.39
C GLY A 48 -3.98 -19.75 1.93
N ASP A 49 -4.93 -20.46 1.32
CA ASP A 49 -5.31 -20.28 -0.08
C ASP A 49 -6.31 -19.13 -0.23
N LEU A 50 -5.75 -17.93 -0.27
CA LEU A 50 -6.52 -16.70 -0.48
C LEU A 50 -7.20 -16.64 -1.85
N ASN A 51 -6.69 -17.36 -2.86
CA ASN A 51 -7.29 -17.34 -4.19
C ASN A 51 -8.66 -18.04 -4.18
N GLU A 52 -8.79 -19.15 -3.45
CA GLU A 52 -10.08 -19.82 -3.29
C GLU A 52 -11.08 -18.97 -2.49
N VAL A 53 -10.60 -18.26 -1.46
CA VAL A 53 -11.44 -17.31 -0.71
C VAL A 53 -11.94 -16.20 -1.64
N ILE A 54 -11.06 -15.59 -2.44
CA ILE A 54 -11.42 -14.53 -3.38
C ILE A 54 -12.40 -15.03 -4.44
N LYS A 55 -12.17 -16.22 -5.03
CA LYS A 55 -13.11 -16.82 -6.00
C LYS A 55 -14.50 -16.99 -5.40
N ARG A 56 -14.59 -17.43 -4.14
CA ARG A 56 -15.87 -17.56 -3.44
C ARG A 56 -16.54 -16.21 -3.23
N VAL A 57 -15.79 -15.21 -2.78
CA VAL A 57 -16.28 -13.83 -2.62
C VAL A 57 -16.82 -13.28 -3.95
N VAL A 58 -16.11 -13.50 -5.06
CA VAL A 58 -16.53 -13.07 -6.41
C VAL A 58 -17.86 -13.71 -6.81
N VAL A 59 -18.05 -15.00 -6.54
CA VAL A 59 -19.30 -15.71 -6.83
C VAL A 59 -20.44 -15.21 -5.94
N ASP A 60 -20.22 -15.13 -4.63
CA ASP A 60 -21.25 -14.75 -3.64
C ASP A 60 -21.71 -13.30 -3.84
N LEU A 61 -20.78 -12.42 -4.23
CA LEU A 61 -21.05 -11.00 -4.49
C LEU A 61 -21.40 -10.70 -5.96
N LYS A 62 -21.48 -11.72 -6.83
CA LYS A 62 -21.75 -11.57 -8.27
C LYS A 62 -20.83 -10.57 -8.97
N LEU A 63 -19.56 -10.53 -8.59
CA LEU A 63 -18.57 -9.66 -9.22
C LEU A 63 -18.20 -10.21 -10.62
N PRO A 64 -17.84 -9.35 -11.59
CA PRO A 64 -17.44 -9.77 -12.93
C PRO A 64 -16.35 -10.86 -12.90
N PRO A 65 -16.60 -12.05 -13.49
CA PRO A 65 -15.60 -13.11 -13.57
C PRO A 65 -14.54 -12.75 -14.63
N GLY A 66 -13.26 -12.92 -14.31
CA GLY A 66 -12.13 -12.65 -15.21
C GLY A 66 -11.26 -11.46 -14.82
N GLU A 67 -11.69 -10.68 -13.82
CA GLU A 67 -10.88 -9.61 -13.22
C GLU A 67 -10.15 -10.11 -11.96
N ASP A 68 -9.06 -9.44 -11.60
CA ASP A 68 -8.29 -9.73 -10.40
C ASP A 68 -8.74 -8.85 -9.23
N TYR A 69 -9.09 -9.50 -8.12
CA TYR A 69 -9.60 -8.86 -6.91
C TYR A 69 -8.62 -9.02 -5.73
N GLY A 70 -8.75 -8.14 -4.74
CA GLY A 70 -8.05 -8.21 -3.46
C GLY A 70 -9.02 -7.99 -2.30
N LEU A 71 -8.59 -8.38 -1.11
CA LEU A 71 -9.29 -8.09 0.15
C LEU A 71 -8.46 -7.10 0.96
N ILE A 72 -9.08 -6.10 1.57
CA ILE A 72 -8.42 -5.07 2.37
C ILE A 72 -8.98 -5.07 3.79
N PHE A 73 -8.08 -4.92 4.78
CA PHE A 73 -8.44 -4.49 6.12
C PHE A 73 -8.66 -2.97 6.12
N GLU A 74 -9.70 -2.48 6.80
CA GLU A 74 -9.92 -1.03 6.93
C GLU A 74 -8.89 -0.39 7.88
N GLU A 75 -8.58 -1.03 9.01
CA GLU A 75 -7.69 -0.49 10.03
C GLU A 75 -6.73 -1.54 10.64
N PRO A 76 -5.41 -1.30 10.63
CA PRO A 76 -4.71 -0.42 9.69
C PRO A 76 -4.91 -0.91 8.25
N LYS A 77 -5.05 0.05 7.32
CA LYS A 77 -5.32 -0.21 5.91
C LYS A 77 -4.22 -1.06 5.27
N ALA A 78 -4.56 -2.25 4.81
CA ALA A 78 -3.62 -3.15 4.15
C ALA A 78 -4.35 -4.24 3.37
N PHE A 79 -3.76 -4.69 2.27
CA PHE A 79 -4.21 -5.88 1.56
C PHE A 79 -3.98 -7.14 2.40
N LEU A 80 -4.98 -8.03 2.41
CA LEU A 80 -4.88 -9.35 3.00
C LEU A 80 -3.93 -10.21 2.17
N THR A 81 -2.94 -10.78 2.83
CA THR A 81 -1.94 -11.68 2.24
C THR A 81 -1.73 -12.89 3.14
N ALA A 82 -1.05 -13.91 2.62
CA ALA A 82 -0.69 -15.08 3.43
C ALA A 82 0.19 -14.70 4.63
N THR A 83 0.99 -13.64 4.53
CA THR A 83 1.90 -13.19 5.60
C THR A 83 1.18 -12.46 6.73
N ASN A 84 -0.02 -11.91 6.48
CA ASN A 84 -0.78 -11.16 7.48
C ASN A 84 -2.14 -11.79 7.81
N LEU A 85 -2.38 -13.03 7.37
CA LEU A 85 -3.59 -13.83 7.62
C LEU A 85 -3.88 -14.02 9.12
N SER A 86 -2.85 -14.00 9.95
CA SER A 86 -2.98 -14.05 11.41
C SER A 86 -3.78 -12.88 12.01
N ARG A 87 -3.90 -11.75 11.29
CA ARG A 87 -4.72 -10.60 11.67
C ARG A 87 -6.22 -10.85 11.55
N VAL A 88 -6.63 -11.84 10.75
CA VAL A 88 -8.04 -12.20 10.62
C VAL A 88 -8.48 -12.82 11.95
N THR A 89 -9.47 -12.23 12.62
CA THR A 89 -10.05 -12.76 13.87
C THR A 89 -11.53 -13.04 13.67
N HIS A 90 -12.15 -13.78 14.59
CA HIS A 90 -13.58 -14.01 14.55
C HIS A 90 -14.36 -12.69 14.41
N GLY A 91 -15.36 -12.67 13.52
CA GLY A 91 -16.15 -11.47 13.24
C GLY A 91 -15.40 -10.41 12.45
N PHE A 92 -14.36 -10.78 11.70
CA PHE A 92 -13.64 -9.83 10.84
C PHE A 92 -14.58 -9.15 9.84
N MET A 93 -14.18 -7.95 9.45
CA MET A 93 -14.78 -7.21 8.34
C MET A 93 -13.66 -6.86 7.36
N LEU A 94 -13.83 -7.30 6.11
CA LEU A 94 -12.90 -7.01 5.02
C LEU A 94 -13.65 -6.33 3.88
N THR A 95 -12.92 -5.58 3.09
CA THR A 95 -13.45 -4.94 1.89
C THR A 95 -12.88 -5.62 0.66
N VAL A 96 -13.73 -6.14 -0.22
CA VAL A 96 -13.31 -6.62 -1.54
C VAL A 96 -13.17 -5.46 -2.51
N THR A 97 -12.04 -5.39 -3.18
CA THR A 97 -11.71 -4.35 -4.14
C THR A 97 -10.85 -4.90 -5.29
N ALA A 98 -10.35 -4.04 -6.17
CA ALA A 98 -9.43 -4.42 -7.23
C ALA A 98 -8.10 -4.93 -6.65
N ALA A 99 -7.43 -5.84 -7.35
CA ALA A 99 -6.12 -6.33 -6.91
C ALA A 99 -5.07 -5.19 -6.80
N PRO A 100 -4.04 -5.35 -5.93
CA PRO A 100 -3.00 -4.33 -5.72
C PRO A 100 -2.36 -3.81 -7.01
N ARG A 101 -2.23 -4.66 -8.03
CA ARG A 101 -1.68 -4.30 -9.34
C ARG A 101 -2.44 -3.15 -10.00
N HIS A 102 -3.77 -3.12 -9.89
CA HIS A 102 -4.60 -2.10 -10.53
C HIS A 102 -4.45 -0.76 -9.82
N TYR A 103 -4.30 -0.78 -8.49
CA TYR A 103 -3.99 0.42 -7.70
C TYR A 103 -2.67 1.04 -8.16
N VAL A 104 -1.63 0.22 -8.24
CA VAL A 104 -0.30 0.67 -8.66
C VAL A 104 -0.31 1.18 -10.10
N GLN A 105 -0.93 0.46 -11.04
CA GLN A 105 -1.03 0.88 -12.44
C GLN A 105 -1.75 2.22 -12.58
N ARG A 106 -2.82 2.44 -11.80
CA ARG A 106 -3.57 3.69 -11.86
C ARG A 106 -2.80 4.86 -11.24
N ILE A 107 -2.14 4.64 -10.10
CA ILE A 107 -1.25 5.63 -9.49
C ILE A 107 -0.11 5.96 -10.47
N HIS A 108 0.51 4.95 -11.09
CA HIS A 108 1.56 5.15 -12.08
C HIS A 108 1.08 5.98 -13.26
N ALA A 109 -0.09 5.68 -13.83
CA ALA A 109 -0.67 6.43 -14.94
C ALA A 109 -0.95 7.90 -14.56
N ALA A 110 -1.45 8.13 -13.35
CA ALA A 110 -1.71 9.47 -12.83
C ALA A 110 -0.41 10.27 -12.65
N LEU A 111 0.61 9.68 -12.02
CA LEU A 111 1.93 10.30 -11.82
C LEU A 111 2.69 10.52 -13.13
N SER A 112 2.48 9.66 -14.12
CA SER A 112 3.08 9.81 -15.46
C SER A 112 2.44 10.95 -16.24
N ASN A 113 1.18 11.28 -15.97
CA ASN A 113 0.50 12.43 -16.57
C ASN A 113 0.84 13.72 -15.81
N ARG A 114 2.00 14.29 -16.12
CA ARG A 114 2.57 15.49 -15.47
C ARG A 114 1.82 16.80 -15.70
N THR A 115 0.68 16.75 -16.38
CA THR A 115 -0.11 17.95 -16.73
C THR A 115 -1.34 18.13 -15.86
N ASP A 116 -1.76 17.09 -15.14
CA ASP A 116 -2.96 17.08 -14.32
C ASP A 116 -2.60 17.00 -12.84
N PHE A 117 -2.43 18.17 -12.23
CA PHE A 117 -1.98 18.30 -10.85
C PHE A 117 -2.96 17.72 -9.83
N ALA A 118 -4.27 17.84 -10.07
CA ALA A 118 -5.27 17.25 -9.18
C ALA A 118 -5.20 15.72 -9.18
N ASN A 119 -4.91 15.12 -10.34
CA ASN A 119 -4.72 13.68 -10.46
C ASN A 119 -3.41 13.21 -9.82
N ILE A 120 -2.34 14.01 -9.89
CA ILE A 120 -1.07 13.76 -9.19
C ILE A 120 -1.28 13.81 -7.67
N GLU A 121 -1.92 14.86 -7.16
CA GLU A 121 -2.23 15.00 -5.73
C GLU A 121 -3.05 13.81 -5.22
N TRP A 122 -4.10 13.42 -5.95
CA TRP A 122 -4.87 12.22 -5.63
C TRP A 122 -4.01 10.94 -5.61
N ALA A 123 -3.09 10.80 -6.57
CA ALA A 123 -2.23 9.63 -6.67
C ALA A 123 -1.22 9.56 -5.52
N LEU A 124 -0.68 10.71 -5.10
CA LEU A 124 0.23 10.82 -3.96
C LEU A 124 -0.48 10.52 -2.63
N GLY A 125 -1.65 11.12 -2.38
CA GLY A 125 -2.42 10.79 -1.17
C GLY A 125 -2.91 9.33 -1.15
N SER A 126 -3.15 8.75 -2.33
CA SER A 126 -3.42 7.32 -2.43
C SER A 126 -2.19 6.48 -2.08
N LEU A 127 -1.00 6.87 -2.58
CA LEU A 127 0.26 6.22 -2.28
C LEU A 127 0.57 6.24 -0.78
N GLU A 128 0.39 7.39 -0.12
CA GLU A 128 0.56 7.55 1.32
C GLU A 128 -0.35 6.58 2.10
N SER A 129 -1.64 6.52 1.73
CA SER A 129 -2.62 5.66 2.40
C SER A 129 -2.27 4.16 2.37
N PHE A 130 -1.42 3.74 1.42
CA PHE A 130 -0.95 2.36 1.28
C PHE A 130 0.56 2.21 1.53
N ALA A 131 1.27 3.27 1.92
CA ALA A 131 2.73 3.24 2.08
C ALA A 131 3.21 2.30 3.21
N SER A 132 2.33 1.99 4.15
CA SER A 132 2.60 1.04 5.25
C SER A 132 2.32 -0.42 4.87
N ASP A 133 1.73 -0.68 3.71
CA ASP A 133 1.38 -2.02 3.26
C ASP A 133 2.48 -2.64 2.39
N GLU A 134 3.16 -3.64 2.94
CA GLU A 134 4.24 -4.39 2.29
C GLU A 134 3.80 -5.02 0.96
N CYS A 135 2.55 -5.47 0.82
CA CYS A 135 2.04 -6.06 -0.41
C CYS A 135 1.92 -5.01 -1.51
N PHE A 136 1.29 -3.89 -1.20
CA PHE A 136 1.14 -2.78 -2.12
C PHE A 136 2.51 -2.20 -2.51
N VAL A 137 3.40 -1.97 -1.55
CA VAL A 137 4.74 -1.42 -1.82
C VAL A 137 5.56 -2.35 -2.70
N SER A 138 5.57 -3.65 -2.43
CA SER A 138 6.24 -4.65 -3.28
C SER A 138 5.68 -4.66 -4.71
N CYS A 139 4.34 -4.55 -4.85
CA CYS A 139 3.69 -4.42 -6.15
C CYS A 139 4.06 -3.10 -6.85
N PHE A 140 4.17 -2.00 -6.09
CA PHE A 140 4.59 -0.70 -6.59
C PHE A 140 5.98 -0.78 -7.20
N TYR A 141 6.97 -1.32 -6.49
CA TYR A 141 8.33 -1.49 -7.02
C TYR A 141 8.41 -2.40 -8.26
N SER A 142 7.50 -3.37 -8.36
CA SER A 142 7.50 -4.34 -9.46
C SER A 142 6.91 -3.76 -10.76
N LEU A 143 5.92 -2.88 -10.66
CA LEU A 143 5.18 -2.34 -11.82
C LEU A 143 5.48 -0.86 -12.11
N SER A 144 5.94 -0.12 -11.12
CA SER A 144 6.26 1.30 -11.19
C SER A 144 7.67 1.52 -10.70
N SER A 145 8.42 2.38 -11.38
CA SER A 145 9.77 2.70 -10.93
C SER A 145 9.71 3.84 -9.91
N ILE A 146 10.46 3.71 -8.82
CA ILE A 146 10.79 4.85 -7.94
C ILE A 146 11.42 6.01 -8.75
N GLN A 147 12.00 5.70 -9.93
CA GLN A 147 12.45 6.68 -10.91
C GLN A 147 11.37 7.65 -11.35
N LEU A 148 10.10 7.23 -11.44
CA LEU A 148 9.01 8.14 -11.77
C LEU A 148 8.87 9.24 -10.71
N LEU A 149 9.03 8.90 -9.42
CA LEU A 149 8.99 9.87 -8.34
C LEU A 149 10.22 10.81 -8.39
N TYR A 150 11.40 10.29 -8.73
CA TYR A 150 12.60 11.12 -8.96
C TYR A 150 12.39 12.09 -10.12
N ASP A 151 11.89 11.60 -11.25
CA ASP A 151 11.72 12.43 -12.43
C ASP A 151 10.61 13.45 -12.23
N LEU A 152 9.60 13.15 -11.40
CA LEU A 152 8.57 14.11 -10.98
C LEU A 152 9.21 15.22 -10.13
N LEU A 153 10.02 14.87 -9.13
CA LEU A 153 10.72 15.85 -8.29
C LEU A 153 11.79 16.68 -9.04
N ALA A 154 12.39 16.12 -10.08
CA ALA A 154 13.37 16.78 -10.92
C ALA A 154 12.73 17.71 -11.97
N ASP A 155 11.42 17.59 -12.21
CA ASP A 155 10.71 18.36 -13.22
C ASP A 155 10.61 19.83 -12.80
N GLU A 156 11.34 20.70 -13.52
CA GLU A 156 11.37 22.14 -13.25
C GLU A 156 10.02 22.81 -13.45
N LYS A 157 9.06 22.19 -14.18
CA LYS A 157 7.70 22.71 -14.33
C LYS A 157 6.84 22.50 -13.09
N ILE A 158 7.28 21.66 -12.16
CA ILE A 158 6.64 21.49 -10.86
C ILE A 158 7.17 22.60 -9.94
N GLU A 159 6.87 23.83 -10.32
CA GLU A 159 7.13 25.03 -9.50
C GLU A 159 6.06 25.22 -8.41
N SER A 160 5.01 24.38 -8.39
CA SER A 160 4.02 24.37 -7.31
C SER A 160 4.70 23.91 -6.01
N PHE A 161 4.88 24.87 -5.13
CA PHE A 161 5.30 24.67 -3.74
C PHE A 161 4.42 23.62 -3.04
N GLU A 162 3.13 23.54 -3.38
CA GLU A 162 2.21 22.57 -2.78
C GLU A 162 2.55 21.12 -3.13
N ILE A 163 2.81 20.78 -4.39
CA ILE A 163 3.11 19.39 -4.80
C ILE A 163 4.42 18.92 -4.19
N ARG A 164 5.40 19.82 -4.12
CA ARG A 164 6.69 19.51 -3.53
C ARG A 164 6.60 19.34 -2.02
N SER A 165 5.81 20.17 -1.35
CA SER A 165 5.47 20.00 0.07
C SER A 165 4.69 18.71 0.32
N LEU A 166 3.78 18.32 -0.59
CA LEU A 166 3.03 17.06 -0.53
C LEU A 166 3.97 15.86 -0.70
N VAL A 167 4.82 15.79 -1.73
CA VAL A 167 5.78 14.68 -1.86
C VAL A 167 6.71 14.58 -0.63
N LEU A 168 7.02 15.70 0.02
CA LEU A 168 7.80 15.78 1.25
C LEU A 168 7.03 15.32 2.51
N SER A 169 5.70 15.50 2.57
CA SER A 169 4.86 15.04 3.69
C SER A 169 4.39 13.60 3.52
N GLU A 170 4.05 13.21 2.29
CA GLU A 170 3.37 11.97 1.92
C GLU A 170 4.32 10.77 1.75
N VAL A 171 5.63 11.02 1.68
CA VAL A 171 6.66 9.96 1.80
C VAL A 171 7.25 10.06 3.20
N PRO A 172 6.56 9.54 4.25
CA PRO A 172 7.05 9.66 5.62
C PRO A 172 8.43 9.01 5.71
N PRO A 173 9.44 9.73 6.21
CA PRO A 173 10.80 9.20 6.39
C PRO A 173 10.79 7.85 7.11
N GLN A 174 9.83 7.63 8.01
CA GLN A 174 9.66 6.40 8.76
C GLN A 174 9.26 5.18 7.90
N SER A 175 8.44 5.36 6.85
CA SER A 175 8.10 4.27 5.90
C SER A 175 9.25 3.95 4.96
N LEU A 176 10.03 4.96 4.56
CA LEU A 176 11.31 4.76 3.89
C LEU A 176 12.28 4.02 4.81
N ILE A 177 12.45 4.44 6.06
CA ILE A 177 13.30 3.81 7.09
C ILE A 177 12.95 2.32 7.27
N ARG A 178 11.66 1.99 7.40
CA ARG A 178 11.21 0.60 7.61
C ARG A 178 11.45 -0.30 6.39
N HIS A 179 11.41 0.25 5.17
CA HIS A 179 11.76 -0.48 3.94
C HIS A 179 13.28 -0.55 3.72
N LEU A 180 14.03 0.43 4.21
CA LEU A 180 15.50 0.46 4.21
C LEU A 180 16.13 -0.52 5.19
N GLU A 181 15.47 -0.76 6.34
CA GLU A 181 15.86 -1.79 7.31
C GLU A 181 15.72 -3.23 6.75
N LYS A 182 14.94 -3.41 5.68
CA LYS A 182 14.53 -4.73 5.15
C LYS A 182 15.01 -5.02 3.71
N SER A 183 15.62 -4.09 2.99
CA SER A 183 15.94 -4.28 1.55
C SER A 183 17.25 -3.68 1.06
N ASP A 184 17.75 -4.34 0.00
CA ASP A 184 18.97 -4.21 -0.81
C ASP A 184 19.62 -2.80 -0.87
N GLU A 185 20.94 -2.76 -0.90
CA GLU A 185 21.84 -1.59 -0.87
C GLU A 185 21.48 -0.51 -1.91
N ARG A 186 20.88 -0.93 -3.03
CA ARG A 186 20.41 -0.04 -4.11
C ARG A 186 19.19 0.80 -3.71
N VAL A 187 18.33 0.28 -2.83
CA VAL A 187 17.15 0.98 -2.30
C VAL A 187 17.59 2.06 -1.30
N ALA A 188 18.65 1.78 -0.53
CA ALA A 188 19.29 2.76 0.35
C ALA A 188 19.91 3.93 -0.40
N LEU A 189 20.63 3.66 -1.50
CA LEU A 189 21.17 4.69 -2.37
C LEU A 189 20.09 5.55 -3.04
N ALA A 190 18.98 4.93 -3.46
CA ALA A 190 17.84 5.66 -4.00
C ALA A 190 17.25 6.59 -2.93
N ALA A 191 16.86 6.06 -1.76
CA ALA A 191 16.27 6.86 -0.69
C ALA A 191 17.19 8.00 -0.20
N LEU A 192 18.50 7.77 -0.10
CA LEU A 192 19.49 8.81 0.20
C LEU A 192 19.55 9.88 -0.91
N SER A 193 19.49 9.47 -2.17
CA SER A 193 19.44 10.40 -3.31
C SER A 193 18.16 11.25 -3.30
N LEU A 194 17.04 10.65 -2.91
CA LEU A 194 15.76 11.34 -2.69
C LEU A 194 15.92 12.40 -1.61
N MET A 195 16.39 12.02 -0.42
CA MET A 195 16.58 12.94 0.71
C MET A 195 17.56 14.08 0.38
N ASN A 196 18.61 13.81 -0.40
CA ASN A 196 19.58 14.81 -0.81
C ASN A 196 18.98 15.82 -1.82
N ALA A 197 18.29 15.33 -2.86
CA ALA A 197 17.59 16.19 -3.82
C ALA A 197 16.53 17.07 -3.14
N LEU A 198 15.85 16.51 -2.13
CA LEU A 198 14.87 17.19 -1.30
C LEU A 198 15.52 18.27 -0.41
N HIS A 199 16.65 17.99 0.24
CA HIS A 199 17.40 18.98 1.04
C HIS A 199 17.92 20.15 0.18
N GLU A 200 18.41 19.85 -1.01
CA GLU A 200 19.08 20.83 -1.86
C GLU A 200 18.13 21.91 -2.39
N LYS A 201 16.86 21.58 -2.63
CA LYS A 201 15.90 22.52 -3.19
C LYS A 201 14.96 23.19 -2.16
N SER A 202 15.01 22.84 -0.86
CA SER A 202 14.03 23.30 0.16
C SER A 202 14.39 24.65 0.79
N ASP A 203 13.39 25.39 1.32
CA ASP A 203 13.57 26.64 2.09
C ASP A 203 14.20 26.39 3.46
N ALA A 204 14.65 27.47 4.14
CA ALA A 204 15.50 27.39 5.33
C ALA A 204 14.84 26.66 6.53
N ASP A 205 13.54 26.89 6.76
CA ASP A 205 12.80 26.25 7.85
C ASP A 205 12.55 24.76 7.56
N SER A 206 12.21 24.42 6.32
CA SER A 206 12.02 23.04 5.87
C SER A 206 13.35 22.25 5.85
N ARG A 207 14.46 22.92 5.48
CA ARG A 207 15.81 22.35 5.55
C ARG A 207 16.20 21.99 6.98
N GLU A 208 15.83 22.79 7.98
CA GLU A 208 16.18 22.49 9.37
C GLU A 208 15.52 21.19 9.88
N GLN A 209 14.28 20.92 9.45
CA GLN A 209 13.59 19.67 9.74
C GLN A 209 14.20 18.48 8.99
N ILE A 210 14.50 18.65 7.70
CA ILE A 210 15.18 17.61 6.90
C ILE A 210 16.58 17.30 7.46
N VAL A 211 17.32 18.30 7.95
CA VAL A 211 18.64 18.14 8.59
C VAL A 211 18.53 17.44 9.96
N LYS A 212 17.52 17.75 10.77
CA LYS A 212 17.26 17.05 12.04
C LYS A 212 16.95 15.56 11.78
N VAL A 213 16.14 15.26 10.77
CA VAL A 213 15.85 13.90 10.34
C VAL A 213 17.10 13.21 9.79
N ARG A 214 17.92 13.89 8.98
CA ARG A 214 19.21 13.38 8.47
C ARG A 214 20.21 13.04 9.59
N ASN A 215 20.31 13.89 10.62
CA ASN A 215 21.21 13.64 11.74
C ASN A 215 20.73 12.49 12.64
N LEU A 216 19.41 12.38 12.83
CA LEU A 216 18.80 11.22 13.50
C LEU A 216 19.06 9.93 12.70
N PHE A 217 19.04 10.00 11.37
CA PHE A 217 19.31 8.90 10.44
C PHE A 217 20.78 8.43 10.46
N TYR A 218 21.75 9.36 10.43
CA TYR A 218 23.17 9.04 10.63
C TYR A 218 23.45 8.41 12.00
N PHE A 219 22.75 8.86 13.04
CA PHE A 219 22.89 8.33 14.40
C PHE A 219 22.34 6.91 14.53
N VAL A 220 21.16 6.61 13.96
CA VAL A 220 20.57 5.26 13.96
C VAL A 220 21.40 4.28 13.11
N PHE A 221 21.91 4.71 11.96
CA PHE A 221 22.74 3.89 11.08
C PHE A 221 24.12 3.56 11.70
N GLN A 222 24.70 4.49 12.48
CA GLN A 222 25.90 4.24 13.28
C GLN A 222 25.60 3.29 14.45
N PHE A 223 24.45 3.42 15.11
CA PHE A 223 24.07 2.55 16.22
C PHE A 223 23.84 1.10 15.79
N GLN A 224 23.29 0.86 14.59
CA GLN A 224 23.12 -0.50 14.07
C GLN A 224 24.42 -1.13 13.54
N ASN A 225 25.33 -0.35 12.95
CA ASN A 225 26.64 -0.88 12.55
C ASN A 225 27.53 -1.25 13.75
N VAL A 226 27.41 -0.55 14.88
CA VAL A 226 28.10 -0.92 16.13
C VAL A 226 27.45 -2.15 16.77
N SER A 227 26.15 -2.39 16.56
CA SER A 227 25.43 -3.56 17.10
C SER A 227 25.61 -4.84 16.25
N MET A 228 26.23 -4.74 15.07
CA MET A 228 26.61 -5.88 14.22
C MET A 228 28.09 -6.30 14.42
N LEU A 229 28.82 -5.61 15.31
CA LEU A 229 30.20 -5.91 15.68
C LEU A 229 30.34 -6.56 17.07
N PHE A 230 29.23 -6.98 17.69
CA PHE A 230 29.20 -7.83 18.88
C PHE A 230 28.24 -9.00 18.70
#